data_AF-A0A9D6A3K4-F1
#
_entry.id   AF-A0A9D6A3K4-F1
#
_cell.length_a   1.000
_cell.length_b   1.000
_cell.length_c   1.000
_cell.angle_alpha   90.00
_cell.angle_beta   90.00
_cell.angle_gamma   90.00
#
_symmetry.space_group_name_H-M   'P 1'
#
loop_
_entity.id
_entity.type
_entity.pdbx_description
1 polymer ?
#
loop_
_entity_poly.entity_id
_entity_poly.type
_entity_poly.pdbx_seq_one_letter_code
_entity_poly.pdbx_strand_id
1 'polypeptide(L)'
;MDQISKLLFLIANSLLIPDILFLILLFLRSLMLVGSFYNAFMQRRHTTRLIGDVRSLTPETLPELQARLPKTRRSAFVEHLDDLLLREGLTEDYVNYQLSSYEHVAEKDLTLSKLLTKIGPVLGLVGTLI
;
A
#
# COMPACT_ATOMS: atom_id res chain seq x y z
N MET A 1 40.38 8.75 -35.81
CA MET A 1 40.06 9.41 -34.52
C MET A 1 38.75 10.19 -34.60
N ASP A 2 38.60 11.14 -35.53
CA ASP A 2 37.38 11.98 -35.65
C ASP A 2 36.07 11.26 -35.94
N GLN A 3 36.07 10.23 -36.80
CA GLN A 3 34.82 9.52 -37.13
C GLN A 3 34.28 8.69 -35.96
N ILE A 4 35.17 8.09 -35.17
CA ILE A 4 34.81 7.31 -33.98
C ILE A 4 34.27 8.24 -32.90
N SER A 5 34.90 9.40 -32.68
CA SER A 5 34.38 10.42 -31.74
C SER A 5 33.02 10.98 -32.18
N LYS A 6 32.81 11.24 -33.47
CA LYS A 6 31.51 11.72 -34.00
C LYS A 6 30.41 10.67 -33.85
N LEU A 7 30.72 9.39 -34.08
CA LEU A 7 29.77 8.29 -33.89
C LEU A 7 29.41 8.10 -32.41
N LEU A 8 30.41 8.15 -31.52
CA LEU A 8 30.19 8.03 -30.08
C LEU A 8 29.35 9.20 -29.53
N PHE A 9 29.60 10.42 -30.00
CA PHE A 9 28.83 11.60 -29.63
C PHE A 9 27.37 11.53 -30.13
N LEU A 10 27.16 10.99 -31.34
CA LEU A 10 25.82 10.77 -31.88
C LEU A 10 25.03 9.76 -31.04
N ILE A 11 25.66 8.64 -30.67
CA ILE A 11 25.04 7.60 -29.84
C ILE A 11 24.75 8.15 -28.44
N ALA A 12 25.71 8.86 -27.83
CA ALA A 12 25.53 9.47 -26.51
C ALA A 12 24.37 10.48 -26.48
N ASN A 13 24.29 11.38 -27.46
CA ASN A 13 23.18 12.34 -27.53
C ASN A 13 21.84 11.68 -27.84
N SER A 14 21.83 10.65 -28.69
CA SER A 14 20.61 9.87 -28.98
C SER A 14 20.13 9.07 -27.79
N LEU A 15 21.02 8.71 -26.86
CA LEU A 15 20.68 7.95 -25.65
C LEU A 15 20.28 8.87 -24.48
N LEU A 16 20.88 10.07 -24.40
CA LEU A 16 20.66 11.03 -23.32
C LEU A 16 19.21 11.55 -23.29
N ILE A 17 18.63 11.89 -24.45
CA ILE A 17 17.25 12.43 -24.50
C ILE A 17 16.21 11.40 -24.04
N PRO A 18 16.21 10.14 -24.56
CA PRO A 18 15.33 9.10 -24.05
C PRO A 18 15.54 8.76 -22.57
N ASP A 19 16.79 8.74 -22.10
CA ASP A 19 17.11 8.40 -20.71
C ASP A 19 16.53 9.42 -19.72
N ILE A 20 16.72 10.71 -19.98
CA ILE A 20 16.15 11.79 -19.15
C ILE A 20 14.62 11.70 -19.13
N LEU A 21 13.97 11.43 -20.27
CA LEU A 21 12.52 11.26 -20.33
C LEU A 21 12.05 10.07 -19.47
N PHE A 22 12.78 8.95 -19.52
CA PHE A 22 12.48 7.77 -18.72
C PHE A 22 12.66 8.04 -17.22
N LEU A 23 13.72 8.75 -16.83
CA LEU A 23 13.97 9.16 -15.46
C LEU A 23 12.85 10.08 -14.93
N ILE A 24 12.41 11.06 -15.71
CA ILE A 24 11.31 11.96 -15.32
C ILE A 24 10.01 11.15 -15.15
N LEU A 25 9.70 10.24 -16.07
CA LEU A 25 8.50 9.40 -15.98
C LEU A 25 8.54 8.51 -14.73
N LEU A 26 9.66 7.86 -14.46
CA LEU A 26 9.84 7.03 -13.27
C LEU A 26 9.81 7.86 -11.98
N PHE A 27 10.35 9.06 -11.99
CA PHE A 27 10.32 9.98 -10.86
C PHE A 27 8.89 10.42 -10.53
N LEU A 28 8.10 10.82 -11.54
CA LEU A 28 6.69 11.15 -11.36
C LEU A 28 5.90 9.96 -10.80
N ARG A 29 6.16 8.74 -11.31
CA ARG A 29 5.55 7.52 -10.79
C ARG A 29 5.91 7.28 -9.32
N SER A 30 7.16 7.52 -8.94
CA SER A 30 7.62 7.42 -7.54
C SER A 30 6.87 8.42 -6.64
N LEU A 31 6.74 9.68 -7.07
CA LEU A 31 5.97 10.69 -6.34
C LEU A 31 4.50 10.29 -6.17
N MET A 32 3.87 9.77 -7.22
CA MET A 32 2.48 9.32 -7.16
C MET A 32 2.30 8.14 -6.20
N LEU A 33 3.28 7.23 -6.13
CA LEU A 33 3.28 6.09 -5.22
C LEU A 33 3.49 6.51 -3.76
N VAL A 34 4.37 7.48 -3.50
CA VAL A 34 4.52 8.09 -2.17
C VAL A 34 3.23 8.82 -1.75
N GLY A 35 2.60 9.55 -2.68
CA GLY A 35 1.33 10.23 -2.44
C GLY A 35 0.18 9.27 -2.11
N SER A 36 0.06 8.15 -2.83
CA SER A 36 -0.97 7.13 -2.55
C SER A 36 -0.72 6.42 -1.22
N PHE A 37 0.54 6.15 -0.88
CA PHE A 37 0.93 5.62 0.43
C PHE A 37 0.57 6.60 1.56
N TYR A 38 0.87 7.89 1.39
CA TYR A 38 0.51 8.92 2.36
C TYR A 38 -1.02 9.04 2.54
N ASN A 39 -1.78 8.98 1.45
CA ASN A 39 -3.24 8.96 1.50
C ASN A 39 -3.77 7.75 2.28
N ALA A 40 -3.24 6.55 2.01
CA ALA A 40 -3.61 5.34 2.75
C ALA A 40 -3.27 5.45 4.25
N PHE A 41 -2.11 6.03 4.59
CA PHE A 41 -1.72 6.30 5.96
C PHE A 41 -2.68 7.26 6.67
N MET A 42 -3.02 8.37 6.02
CA MET A 42 -3.96 9.36 6.57
C MET A 42 -5.36 8.78 6.73
N GLN A 43 -5.83 7.98 5.77
CA GLN A 43 -7.10 7.29 5.86
C GLN A 43 -7.13 6.32 7.05
N ARG A 44 -6.05 5.56 7.28
CA ARG A 44 -5.94 4.66 8.44
C ARG A 44 -6.01 5.44 9.76
N ARG A 45 -5.30 6.56 9.87
CA ARG A 45 -5.35 7.45 11.05
C ARG A 45 -6.76 8.02 11.28
N HIS A 46 -7.44 8.43 10.21
CA HIS A 46 -8.82 8.91 10.28
C HIS A 46 -9.76 7.81 10.79
N THR A 47 -9.68 6.61 10.21
CA THR A 47 -10.47 5.45 10.65
C THR A 47 -10.21 5.07 12.11
N THR A 48 -8.97 5.05 12.57
CA THR A 48 -8.66 4.79 13.99
C THR A 48 -9.29 5.84 14.92
N ARG A 49 -9.32 7.12 14.52
CA ARG A 49 -9.98 8.18 15.28
C ARG A 49 -11.51 8.03 15.28
N LEU A 50 -12.10 7.58 14.17
CA LEU A 50 -13.54 7.33 14.08
C LEU A 50 -13.97 6.19 15.00
N ILE A 51 -13.18 5.11 15.05
CA ILE A 51 -13.44 3.96 15.91
C ILE A 51 -13.28 4.34 17.39
N GLY A 52 -12.34 5.23 17.71
CA GLY A 52 -12.13 5.68 19.08
C GLY A 52 -11.59 4.58 19.98
N ASP A 53 -11.93 4.63 21.27
CA ASP A 53 -11.50 3.62 22.23
C ASP A 53 -12.43 2.40 22.20
N VAL A 54 -11.94 1.35 21.57
CA VAL A 54 -12.64 0.06 21.43
C VAL A 54 -12.96 -0.56 22.79
N ARG A 55 -12.21 -0.22 23.86
CA ARG A 55 -12.41 -0.74 25.22
C ARG A 55 -13.62 -0.12 25.93
N SER A 56 -14.05 1.05 25.50
CA SER A 56 -15.24 1.73 26.03
C SER A 56 -16.55 1.31 25.35
N LEU A 57 -16.48 0.44 24.34
CA LEU A 57 -17.65 0.01 23.59
C LEU A 57 -18.54 -0.90 24.45
N THR A 58 -19.83 -0.61 24.40
CA THR A 58 -20.91 -1.36 25.04
C THR A 58 -21.93 -1.80 23.99
N PRO A 59 -22.78 -2.81 24.26
CA PRO A 59 -23.88 -3.20 23.38
C PRO A 59 -24.76 -2.03 22.90
N GLU A 60 -24.89 -0.99 23.72
CA GLU A 60 -25.71 0.20 23.44
C GLU A 60 -25.02 1.22 22.52
N THR A 61 -23.69 1.28 22.52
CA THR A 61 -22.89 2.23 21.71
C THR A 61 -22.41 1.62 20.39
N LEU A 62 -22.57 0.31 20.22
CA LEU A 62 -22.26 -0.44 18.99
C LEU A 62 -23.02 0.08 17.75
N PRO A 63 -24.33 0.38 17.80
CA PRO A 63 -25.06 0.97 16.67
C PRO A 63 -24.53 2.36 16.28
N GLU A 64 -24.09 3.16 17.25
CA GLU A 64 -23.50 4.48 16.99
C GLU A 64 -22.14 4.36 16.30
N LEU A 65 -21.31 3.38 16.70
CA LEU A 65 -20.06 3.07 16.02
C LEU A 65 -20.31 2.69 14.56
N GLN A 66 -21.27 1.81 14.30
CA GLN A 66 -21.64 1.41 12.95
C GLN A 66 -22.07 2.60 12.10
N ALA A 67 -22.88 3.51 12.65
CA ALA A 67 -23.30 4.72 11.94
C ALA A 67 -22.13 5.66 11.61
N ARG A 68 -21.06 5.66 12.42
CA ARG A 68 -19.84 6.46 12.24
C ARG A 68 -18.84 5.85 11.27
N LEU A 69 -18.96 4.56 10.92
CA LEU A 69 -18.07 3.93 9.96
C LEU A 69 -18.24 4.56 8.57
N PRO A 70 -17.15 4.75 7.82
CA PRO A 70 -17.22 5.33 6.49
C PRO A 70 -18.02 4.41 5.56
N LYS A 71 -19.08 4.95 4.94
CA LYS A 71 -19.92 4.23 3.96
C LYS A 71 -19.35 4.26 2.54
N THR A 72 -18.38 5.13 2.28
CA THR A 72 -17.75 5.34 0.97
C THR A 72 -16.23 5.18 1.08
N ARG A 73 -15.60 4.49 0.12
CA ARG A 73 -14.17 4.10 0.13
C ARG A 73 -13.78 3.31 1.39
N ARG A 74 -14.46 2.19 1.63
CA ARG A 74 -14.17 1.29 2.76
C ARG A 74 -12.81 0.62 2.55
N SER A 75 -11.97 0.64 3.57
CA SER A 75 -10.78 -0.21 3.61
C SER A 75 -11.21 -1.64 3.93
N ALA A 76 -10.40 -2.64 3.57
CA ALA A 76 -10.66 -4.04 3.90
C ALA A 76 -10.95 -4.24 5.39
N PHE A 77 -10.28 -3.47 6.26
CA PHE A 77 -10.55 -3.45 7.69
C PHE A 77 -11.98 -3.00 8.03
N VAL A 78 -12.46 -1.89 7.45
CA VAL A 78 -13.81 -1.37 7.73
C VAL A 78 -14.88 -2.32 7.19
N GLU A 79 -14.63 -2.96 6.06
CA GLU A 79 -15.52 -3.96 5.48
C GLU A 79 -15.68 -5.18 6.40
N HIS A 80 -14.56 -5.76 6.84
CA HIS A 80 -14.59 -6.91 7.75
C HIS A 80 -15.20 -6.56 9.11
N LEU A 81 -14.98 -5.34 9.60
CA LEU A 81 -15.60 -4.84 10.83
C LEU A 81 -17.11 -4.62 10.68
N ASP A 82 -17.57 -4.02 9.58
CA ASP A 82 -19.00 -3.78 9.34
C ASP A 82 -19.77 -5.09 9.24
N ASP A 83 -19.20 -6.11 8.58
CA ASP A 83 -19.77 -7.47 8.51
C ASP A 83 -19.94 -8.10 9.90
N LEU A 84 -18.96 -7.90 10.80
CA LEU A 84 -19.06 -8.38 12.18
C LEU A 84 -20.15 -7.63 12.96
N LEU A 85 -20.33 -6.34 12.70
CA LEU A 85 -21.32 -5.50 13.39
C LEU A 85 -22.75 -5.71 12.89
N LEU A 86 -22.93 -6.06 11.61
CA LEU A 86 -24.25 -6.26 10.98
C LEU A 86 -24.88 -7.61 11.32
N ARG A 87 -24.08 -8.59 11.75
CA ARG A 87 -24.54 -9.96 11.92
C ARG A 87 -25.10 -10.21 13.32
N GLU A 88 -26.38 -10.55 13.39
CA GLU A 88 -26.99 -11.07 14.61
C GLU A 88 -26.55 -12.53 14.85
N GLY A 89 -26.23 -12.88 16.11
CA GLY A 89 -25.83 -14.25 16.48
C GLY A 89 -24.40 -14.61 16.07
N LEU A 90 -23.42 -13.78 16.44
CA LEU A 90 -22.00 -14.06 16.24
C LEU A 90 -21.58 -15.36 16.94
N THR A 91 -21.20 -16.37 16.13
CA THR A 91 -20.51 -17.57 16.62
C THR A 91 -19.01 -17.32 16.65
N GLU A 92 -18.31 -17.89 17.63
CA GLU A 92 -16.85 -17.83 17.75
C GLU A 92 -16.14 -18.27 16.45
N ASP A 93 -16.59 -19.35 15.83
CA ASP A 93 -16.05 -19.86 14.56
C ASP A 93 -16.11 -18.83 13.42
N TYR A 94 -17.18 -18.04 13.36
CA TYR A 94 -17.32 -17.02 12.32
C TYR A 94 -16.43 -15.81 12.59
N VAL A 95 -16.29 -15.41 13.86
CA VAL A 95 -15.35 -14.35 14.25
C VAL A 95 -13.92 -14.76 13.86
N ASN A 96 -13.53 -16.00 14.16
CA ASN A 96 -12.22 -16.54 13.80
C ASN A 96 -12.02 -16.63 12.28
N TYR A 97 -13.04 -17.05 11.53
CA TYR A 97 -13.02 -17.04 10.07
C TYR A 97 -12.79 -15.62 9.52
N GLN A 98 -13.55 -14.64 10.00
CA GLN A 98 -13.47 -13.26 9.51
C GLN A 98 -12.13 -12.62 9.86
N LEU A 99 -11.60 -12.90 11.05
CA LEU A 99 -10.27 -12.46 11.47
C LEU A 99 -9.20 -13.07 10.57
N SER A 100 -9.25 -14.38 10.32
CA SER A 100 -8.29 -15.07 9.44
C SER A 100 -8.36 -14.58 7.99
N SER A 101 -9.56 -14.32 7.47
CA SER A 101 -9.76 -13.72 6.15
C SER A 101 -9.08 -12.35 6.06
N TYR A 102 -9.30 -11.49 7.06
CA TYR A 102 -8.65 -10.18 7.12
C TYR A 102 -7.11 -10.29 7.23
N GLU A 103 -6.61 -11.19 8.06
CA GLU A 103 -5.16 -11.45 8.19
C GLU A 103 -4.54 -11.88 6.86
N HIS A 104 -5.21 -12.74 6.10
CA HIS A 104 -4.74 -13.17 4.80
C HIS A 104 -4.70 -12.00 3.79
N VAL A 105 -5.70 -11.12 3.80
CA VAL A 105 -5.68 -9.90 2.98
C VAL A 105 -4.49 -9.01 3.35
N ALA A 106 -4.27 -8.78 4.66
CA ALA A 106 -3.15 -7.98 5.13
C ALA A 106 -1.78 -8.60 4.79
N GLU A 107 -1.65 -9.92 4.87
CA GLU A 107 -0.42 -10.64 4.53
C GLU A 107 -0.12 -10.56 3.02
N LYS A 108 -1.13 -10.62 2.17
CA LYS A 108 -0.98 -10.42 0.72
C LYS A 108 -0.44 -9.02 0.40
N ASP A 109 -0.96 -7.99 1.05
CA ASP A 109 -0.48 -6.62 0.88
C ASP A 109 1.00 -6.47 1.32
N LEU A 110 1.40 -7.17 2.38
CA LEU A 110 2.77 -7.17 2.87
C LEU A 110 3.74 -8.01 2.03
N THR A 111 3.24 -9.01 1.30
CA THR A 111 4.08 -9.97 0.56
C THR A 111 5.04 -9.28 -0.39
N LEU A 112 4.55 -8.33 -1.19
CA LEU A 112 5.38 -7.58 -2.13
C LEU A 112 6.48 -6.82 -1.38
N SER A 113 6.12 -6.10 -0.31
CA SER A 113 7.07 -5.33 0.50
C SER A 113 8.14 -6.24 1.13
N LYS A 114 7.75 -7.41 1.64
CA LYS A 114 8.68 -8.41 2.18
C LYS A 114 9.63 -8.94 1.10
N LEU A 115 9.16 -9.17 -0.12
CA LEU A 115 9.99 -9.60 -1.24
C LEU A 115 10.97 -8.51 -1.65
N LEU A 116 10.53 -7.25 -1.76
CA LEU A 116 11.40 -6.12 -2.10
C LEU A 116 12.52 -5.91 -1.08
N THR A 117 12.22 -6.03 0.22
CA THR A 117 13.24 -5.92 1.27
C THR A 117 14.31 -7.01 1.17
N LYS A 118 13.96 -8.19 0.64
CA LYS A 118 14.91 -9.30 0.42
C LYS A 118 15.70 -9.12 -0.88
N ILE A 119 15.05 -8.70 -1.95
CA ILE A 119 15.66 -8.58 -3.28
C ILE A 119 16.52 -7.30 -3.38
N GLY A 120 16.15 -6.23 -2.70
CA GLY A 120 16.85 -4.94 -2.74
C GLY A 120 18.35 -5.04 -2.44
N PRO A 121 18.77 -5.67 -1.33
CA PRO A 121 20.18 -5.88 -1.02
C PRO A 121 20.92 -6.71 -2.08
N VAL A 122 20.27 -7.75 -2.62
CA VAL A 122 20.86 -8.61 -3.65
C VAL A 122 21.10 -7.83 -4.95
N LEU A 123 20.12 -7.02 -5.36
CA LEU A 123 20.24 -6.17 -6.55
C LEU A 123 21.36 -5.14 -6.37
N GLY A 124 21.48 -4.54 -5.18
CA GLY A 124 22.55 -3.60 -4.85
C GLY A 124 23.94 -4.25 -4.88
N LEU A 125 24.08 -5.47 -4.34
CA LEU A 125 25.33 -6.21 -4.34
C LEU A 125 25.78 -6.56 -5.77
N VAL A 126 24.87 -7.04 -6.62
CA VAL A 126 25.16 -7.30 -8.04
C VAL A 126 25.61 -6.01 -8.75
N GLY A 127 24.97 -4.87 -8.47
CA GLY A 127 25.37 -3.58 -9.02
C GLY A 127 26.76 -3.11 -8.58
N THR A 128 27.23 -3.51 -7.39
CA THR A 128 28.61 -3.19 -6.93
C THR A 128 29.70 -4.09 -7.53
N LEU A 129 29.33 -5.25 -8.08
CA LEU A 129 30.28 -6.20 -8.69
C LEU A 129 30.52 -5.92 -10.20
N ILE A 130 29.71 -5.05 -10.81
CA ILE A 130 29.82 -4.61 -12.21
C ILE A 130 30.56 -3.28 -12.25
#